data_AF-A0A9W7KV96-F1
#
_entry.id   AF-A0A9W7KV96-F1
#
_cell.length_a   1.000
_cell.length_b   1.000
_cell.length_c   1.000
_cell.angle_alpha   90.00
_cell.angle_beta   90.00
_cell.angle_gamma   90.00
#
_symmetry.space_group_name_H-M   'P 1'
#
loop_
_entity.id
_entity.type
_entity.pdbx_description
1 polymer ?
#
loop_
_entity_poly.entity_id
_entity_poly.type
_entity_poly.pdbx_seq_one_letter_code
_entity_poly.pdbx_strand_id
1 'polypeptide(L)'
;MSAFTVGAAGTSPDENTPVVSFPLATLSRATSNWTPENIIGRGGFGPVYKGSLNNREVAVKKLELAIGGGQGIAEFERELATLTRCRHENLLPLLGYCRAPDLCLVYPFMENGSLFDLLHLTDRREHKGALLPTFISRLELLRQVVSGLVYLHGENFVHRDIKSANILLDSLGAARIGDTGLTREVEGDFTNTQGVGSPGYVDPRYVETLELSEASDVFSFGIVMLEVLTGKPAVDRTQRPPTLYVRARRFTSWSEHADTDIDGGAEGASEGLERLGELAKRCISNETEDRPTAEAVRTEIEDLMTPQALPVPEARVRECRVCLMAEPNARLMPCQHAVVCVICAAELKRRRQGCPICRVRIRDFNEGTWENTFANGETGESPAPALVDAAERGDTNKVRDLLATGVDVNYSKAGEKGRTALYKAAWKGRLDVVQALVAAGADLNKARTDVGATPLYAAAAKGHLDVVQALVTAKADLNKATKKGSTPLLIAAFKGHLDVVKALVTAKADLNKARTDTGSTPLYIAAQEGHLNIVQALVTARADVNKARTDGNTPLRLQQVTKKKIGSSPWQFVRP
;
A
#
# COMPACT_ATOMS: atom_id res chain seq x y z
N MET A 1 -12.68 31.81 -28.50
CA MET A 1 -12.94 30.46 -29.04
C MET A 1 -11.95 30.21 -30.17
N SER A 2 -11.04 29.25 -29.96
CA SER A 2 -10.24 28.46 -30.93
C SER A 2 -8.91 28.11 -30.23
N ALA A 3 -8.37 26.90 -30.23
CA ALA A 3 -8.88 25.58 -30.56
C ALA A 3 -8.14 24.59 -29.64
N PHE A 4 -8.86 23.91 -28.75
CA PHE A 4 -8.33 22.76 -28.01
C PHE A 4 -8.61 21.53 -28.87
N THR A 5 -7.60 20.98 -29.54
CA THR A 5 -7.70 19.67 -30.17
C THR A 5 -7.63 18.62 -29.07
N VAL A 6 -8.67 17.78 -29.03
CA VAL A 6 -8.95 16.84 -27.95
C VAL A 6 -8.03 15.63 -28.04
N GLY A 7 -7.12 15.48 -27.06
CA GLY A 7 -6.51 14.20 -26.68
C GLY A 7 -7.42 13.47 -25.69
N ALA A 8 -7.71 12.20 -25.98
CA ALA A 8 -8.62 11.35 -25.21
C ALA A 8 -8.23 11.26 -23.72
N ALA A 9 -9.24 11.09 -22.86
CA ALA A 9 -9.10 10.93 -21.42
C ALA A 9 -8.07 9.82 -21.08
N GLY A 10 -7.07 10.18 -20.28
CA GLY A 10 -6.06 9.25 -19.76
C GLY A 10 -4.59 9.57 -20.08
N THR A 11 -4.28 10.62 -20.82
CA THR A 11 -2.88 11.05 -21.00
C THR A 11 -2.51 12.08 -19.93
N SER A 12 -1.35 11.88 -19.28
CA SER A 12 -0.62 12.94 -18.59
C SER A 12 -0.61 14.22 -19.45
N PRO A 13 -0.71 15.42 -18.84
CA PRO A 13 -0.60 16.65 -19.61
C PRO A 13 0.68 16.60 -20.44
N ASP A 14 0.54 16.78 -21.75
CA ASP A 14 1.61 16.75 -22.74
C ASP A 14 2.77 17.64 -22.27
N GLU A 15 4.00 17.13 -22.31
CA GLU A 15 5.23 17.84 -21.87
C GLU A 15 5.41 19.18 -22.58
N ASN A 16 4.72 19.40 -23.70
CA ASN A 16 4.68 20.65 -24.45
C ASN A 16 3.52 21.59 -24.12
N THR A 17 2.69 21.29 -23.11
CA THR A 17 1.59 22.19 -22.73
C THR A 17 2.16 23.50 -22.16
N PRO A 18 1.82 24.66 -22.73
CA PRO A 18 2.32 25.94 -22.20
C PRO A 18 1.72 26.21 -20.82
N VAL A 19 2.54 26.73 -19.91
CA VAL A 19 2.09 27.20 -18.59
C VAL A 19 1.22 28.44 -18.80
N VAL A 20 -0.03 28.40 -18.31
CA VAL A 20 -1.03 29.45 -18.58
C VAL A 20 -1.19 30.39 -17.40
N SER A 21 -1.34 31.70 -17.65
CA SER A 21 -1.80 32.66 -16.64
C SER A 21 -3.32 32.61 -16.50
N PHE A 22 -3.82 32.41 -15.29
CA PHE A 22 -5.25 32.36 -14.98
C PHE A 22 -5.69 33.63 -14.24
N PRO A 23 -6.84 34.22 -14.63
CA PRO A 23 -7.48 35.24 -13.80
C PRO A 23 -7.90 34.67 -12.45
N LEU A 24 -7.72 35.42 -11.35
CA LEU A 24 -8.12 34.95 -10.01
C LEU A 24 -9.60 34.55 -9.95
N ALA A 25 -10.48 35.26 -10.65
CA ALA A 25 -11.91 34.91 -10.72
C ALA A 25 -12.16 33.51 -11.29
N THR A 26 -11.30 33.05 -12.22
CA THR A 26 -11.37 31.70 -12.77
C THR A 26 -10.97 30.66 -11.71
N LEU A 27 -9.87 30.90 -10.99
CA LEU A 27 -9.44 30.00 -9.91
C LEU A 27 -10.43 29.99 -8.76
N SER A 28 -10.99 31.15 -8.42
CA SER A 28 -12.03 31.28 -7.39
C SER A 28 -13.26 30.46 -7.73
N ARG A 29 -13.78 30.51 -8.97
CA ARG A 29 -14.87 29.63 -9.40
C ARG A 29 -14.47 28.15 -9.36
N ALA A 30 -13.26 27.83 -9.83
CA ALA A 30 -12.76 26.46 -9.87
C ALA A 30 -12.67 25.81 -8.49
N THR A 31 -12.35 26.59 -7.45
CA THR A 31 -12.22 26.14 -6.06
C THR A 31 -13.49 26.33 -5.23
N SER A 32 -14.63 26.63 -5.87
CA SER A 32 -15.90 26.94 -5.18
C SER A 32 -15.78 28.10 -4.20
N ASN A 33 -15.17 29.19 -4.66
CA ASN A 33 -14.88 30.41 -3.90
C ASN A 33 -13.98 30.17 -2.68
N TRP A 34 -12.93 29.35 -2.83
CA TRP A 34 -11.96 29.07 -1.77
C TRP A 34 -12.57 28.46 -0.51
N THR A 35 -13.59 27.60 -0.68
CA THR A 35 -14.32 27.01 0.44
C THR A 35 -13.40 26.09 1.28
N PRO A 36 -13.45 26.13 2.62
CA PRO A 36 -12.57 25.34 3.49
C PRO A 36 -12.66 23.82 3.25
N GLU A 37 -13.80 23.31 2.79
CA GLU A 37 -14.05 21.90 2.47
C GLU A 37 -13.19 21.39 1.32
N ASN A 38 -12.72 22.30 0.45
CA ASN A 38 -11.84 21.95 -0.65
C ASN A 38 -10.35 21.99 -0.28
N ILE A 39 -9.99 22.28 0.97
CA ILE A 39 -8.60 22.33 1.40
C ILE A 39 -8.05 20.90 1.51
N ILE A 40 -7.05 20.60 0.69
CA ILE A 40 -6.38 19.29 0.63
C ILE A 40 -5.00 19.30 1.29
N GLY A 41 -4.48 20.48 1.63
CA GLY A 41 -3.21 20.62 2.33
C GLY A 41 -3.01 22.03 2.86
N ARG A 42 -2.25 22.17 3.94
CA ARG A 42 -1.79 23.46 4.49
C ARG A 42 -0.30 23.34 4.78
N GLY A 43 0.52 24.05 3.98
CA GLY A 43 1.97 24.12 4.16
C GLY A 43 2.41 25.41 4.84
N GLY A 44 3.73 25.64 4.93
CA GLY A 44 4.31 26.87 5.47
C GLY A 44 3.99 28.14 4.67
N PHE A 45 3.33 28.00 3.52
CA PHE A 45 3.22 29.02 2.48
C PHE A 45 1.78 29.30 2.08
N GLY A 46 0.82 28.58 2.66
CA GLY A 46 -0.61 28.77 2.44
C GLY A 46 -1.39 27.47 2.19
N PRO A 47 -2.72 27.58 2.07
CA PRO A 47 -3.60 26.45 1.77
C PRO A 47 -3.55 26.03 0.29
N VAL A 48 -3.66 24.72 0.07
CA VAL A 48 -3.86 24.10 -1.25
C VAL A 48 -5.32 23.67 -1.36
N TYR A 49 -6.00 24.14 -2.40
CA TYR A 49 -7.41 23.83 -2.66
C TYR A 49 -7.54 22.85 -3.82
N LYS A 50 -8.40 21.85 -3.66
CA LYS A 50 -8.94 21.07 -4.79
C LYS A 50 -9.89 21.95 -5.58
N GLY A 51 -9.79 21.90 -6.90
CA GLY A 51 -10.70 22.59 -7.80
C GLY A 51 -10.94 21.82 -9.10
N SER A 52 -11.80 22.38 -9.96
CA SER A 52 -12.03 21.85 -11.30
C SER A 52 -11.86 22.95 -12.35
N LEU A 53 -10.93 22.73 -13.30
CA LEU A 53 -10.71 23.60 -14.46
C LEU A 53 -10.95 22.80 -15.73
N ASN A 54 -11.88 23.25 -16.58
CA ASN A 54 -12.23 22.59 -17.85
C ASN A 54 -12.51 21.09 -17.69
N ASN A 55 -13.29 20.72 -16.67
CA ASN A 55 -13.62 19.32 -16.29
C ASN A 55 -12.42 18.45 -15.90
N ARG A 56 -11.27 19.06 -15.54
CA ARG A 56 -10.13 18.36 -14.95
C ARG A 56 -9.95 18.78 -13.50
N GLU A 57 -9.71 17.82 -12.63
CA GLU A 57 -9.38 18.12 -11.24
C GLU A 57 -7.98 18.73 -11.15
N VAL A 58 -7.85 19.79 -10.38
CA VAL A 58 -6.60 20.54 -10.18
C VAL A 58 -6.38 20.81 -8.69
N ALA A 59 -5.13 21.03 -8.33
CA ALA A 59 -4.72 21.57 -7.04
C ALA A 59 -4.26 23.02 -7.22
N VAL A 60 -4.82 23.93 -6.43
CA VAL A 60 -4.50 25.37 -6.47
C VAL A 60 -3.83 25.75 -5.14
N LYS A 61 -2.51 25.94 -5.16
CA LYS A 61 -1.72 26.45 -4.02
C LYS A 61 -1.91 27.96 -3.99
N LYS A 62 -2.65 28.48 -3.00
CA LYS A 62 -2.81 29.93 -2.79
C LYS A 62 -1.77 30.38 -1.77
N LEU A 63 -0.85 31.25 -2.18
CA LEU A 63 0.21 31.69 -1.30
C LEU A 63 -0.29 32.82 -0.39
N GLU A 64 -0.11 32.65 0.92
CA GLU A 64 -0.45 33.69 1.90
C GLU A 64 0.73 34.66 2.04
N LEU A 65 0.48 35.93 1.76
CA LEU A 65 1.45 37.00 2.02
C LEU A 65 1.52 37.19 3.55
N ALA A 66 2.56 36.64 4.18
CA ALA A 66 2.82 36.86 5.59
C ALA A 66 2.93 38.37 5.89
N ILE A 67 2.61 38.76 7.14
CA ILE A 67 2.80 40.11 7.67
C ILE A 67 4.31 40.40 7.68
N GLY A 68 4.85 40.87 6.54
CA GLY A 68 6.29 40.89 6.23
C GLY A 68 6.64 40.78 4.75
N GLY A 69 5.68 40.42 3.88
CA GLY A 69 5.63 40.72 2.43
C GLY A 69 6.61 40.00 1.49
N GLY A 70 7.86 39.74 1.87
CA GLY A 70 8.90 39.32 0.92
C GLY A 70 9.00 37.82 0.64
N GLN A 71 8.77 36.98 1.66
CA GLN A 71 9.12 35.55 1.57
C GLN A 71 8.21 34.76 0.61
N GLY A 72 6.89 34.98 0.66
CA GLY A 72 5.94 34.29 -0.22
C GLY A 72 6.06 34.70 -1.70
N ILE A 73 6.46 35.95 -1.97
CA ILE A 73 6.71 36.43 -3.35
C ILE A 73 7.99 35.78 -3.90
N ALA A 74 9.08 35.77 -3.12
CA ALA A 74 10.34 35.17 -3.54
C ALA A 74 10.19 33.66 -3.80
N GLU A 75 9.41 32.97 -2.99
CA GLU A 75 9.07 31.56 -3.20
C GLU A 75 8.24 31.34 -4.46
N PHE A 76 7.18 32.13 -4.67
CA PHE A 76 6.36 32.06 -5.88
C PHE A 76 7.20 32.22 -7.15
N GLU A 77 8.05 33.25 -7.21
CA GLU A 77 8.88 33.49 -8.39
C GLU A 77 9.96 32.42 -8.57
N ARG A 78 10.50 31.84 -7.49
CA ARG A 78 11.43 30.68 -7.58
C ARG A 78 10.73 29.44 -8.10
N GLU A 79 9.60 29.07 -7.49
CA GLU A 79 8.84 27.88 -7.90
C GLU A 79 8.40 28.01 -9.36
N LEU A 80 7.93 29.19 -9.76
CA LEU A 80 7.57 29.48 -11.15
C LEU A 80 8.78 29.43 -12.09
N ALA A 81 9.93 29.98 -11.72
CA ALA A 81 11.16 29.94 -12.53
C ALA A 81 11.67 28.51 -12.73
N THR A 82 11.75 27.72 -11.65
CA THR A 82 12.17 26.31 -11.72
C THR A 82 11.19 25.49 -12.54
N LEU A 83 9.88 25.55 -12.27
CA LEU A 83 8.88 24.70 -12.94
C LEU A 83 8.62 25.09 -14.40
N THR A 84 9.00 26.30 -14.82
CA THR A 84 8.95 26.69 -16.23
C THR A 84 10.18 26.21 -17.01
N ARG A 85 11.33 26.05 -16.34
CA ARG A 85 12.59 25.56 -16.93
C ARG A 85 12.70 24.03 -16.89
N CYS A 86 12.24 23.40 -15.82
CA CYS A 86 12.38 21.97 -15.57
C CYS A 86 11.09 21.21 -15.90
N ARG A 87 11.17 20.26 -16.83
CA ARG A 87 10.05 19.37 -17.20
C ARG A 87 10.52 17.93 -17.24
N HIS A 88 9.94 17.10 -16.37
CA HIS A 88 10.28 15.69 -16.26
C HIS A 88 9.09 14.90 -15.72
N GLU A 89 8.97 13.62 -16.10
CA GLU A 89 7.84 12.78 -15.72
C GLU A 89 7.70 12.60 -14.19
N ASN A 90 8.80 12.69 -13.44
CA ASN A 90 8.84 12.59 -11.98
C ASN A 90 8.94 13.93 -11.26
N LEU A 91 8.71 15.05 -11.96
CA LEU A 91 8.47 16.35 -11.34
C LEU A 91 6.99 16.72 -11.48
N LEU A 92 6.43 17.40 -10.49
CA LEU A 92 5.05 17.85 -10.51
C LEU A 92 4.93 19.00 -11.52
N PRO A 93 4.21 18.82 -12.64
CA PRO A 93 4.17 19.86 -13.66
C PRO A 93 3.31 21.04 -13.22
N LEU A 94 3.76 22.25 -13.54
CA LEU A 94 2.95 23.46 -13.38
C LEU A 94 1.98 23.59 -14.56
N LEU A 95 0.68 23.60 -14.28
CA LEU A 95 -0.35 23.83 -15.31
C LEU A 95 -0.56 25.32 -15.58
N GLY A 96 -0.38 26.15 -14.55
CA GLY A 96 -0.52 27.59 -14.67
C GLY A 96 -0.37 28.33 -13.35
N TYR A 97 -0.57 29.63 -13.39
CA TYR A 97 -0.36 30.51 -12.25
C TYR A 97 -1.30 31.72 -12.27
N CYS A 98 -1.44 32.40 -11.15
CA CYS A 98 -2.05 33.73 -11.02
C CYS A 98 -1.08 34.63 -10.26
N ARG A 99 -0.77 35.81 -10.82
CA ARG A 99 0.15 36.79 -10.20
C ARG A 99 -0.57 37.92 -9.44
N ALA A 100 -1.85 38.14 -9.70
CA ALA A 100 -2.60 39.23 -9.08
C ALA A 100 -4.12 38.98 -9.09
N PRO A 101 -4.87 39.44 -8.07
CA PRO A 101 -4.36 40.11 -6.86
C PRO A 101 -3.73 39.15 -5.84
N ASP A 102 -4.08 37.86 -5.88
CA ASP A 102 -3.45 36.82 -5.05
C ASP A 102 -2.49 35.97 -5.89
N LEU A 103 -1.39 35.55 -5.27
CA LEU A 103 -0.43 34.62 -5.86
C LEU A 103 -0.97 33.19 -5.77
N CYS A 104 -1.11 32.52 -6.91
CA CYS A 104 -1.55 31.13 -6.96
C CYS A 104 -0.75 30.32 -7.97
N LEU A 105 -0.49 29.06 -7.63
CA LEU A 105 0.09 28.07 -8.53
C LEU A 105 -0.90 26.93 -8.73
N VAL A 106 -1.02 26.44 -9.96
CA VAL A 106 -2.01 25.44 -10.38
C VAL A 106 -1.30 24.19 -10.86
N TYR A 107 -1.62 23.06 -10.24
CA TYR A 107 -1.03 21.74 -10.49
C TYR A 107 -2.11 20.73 -10.87
N PRO A 108 -1.75 19.59 -11.48
CA PRO A 108 -2.66 18.45 -11.53
C PRO A 108 -3.05 18.02 -10.11
N PHE A 109 -4.29 17.57 -9.93
CA PHE A 109 -4.70 16.93 -8.68
C PHE A 109 -4.08 15.53 -8.61
N MET A 110 -3.44 15.22 -7.48
CA MET A 110 -2.76 13.94 -7.23
C MET A 110 -3.63 13.08 -6.33
N GLU A 111 -4.36 12.12 -6.90
CA GLU A 111 -5.49 11.44 -6.24
C GLU A 111 -5.07 10.60 -5.02
N ASN A 112 -3.83 10.10 -5.03
CA ASN A 112 -3.30 9.30 -3.94
C ASN A 112 -2.59 10.14 -2.86
N GLY A 113 -2.53 11.46 -3.02
CA GLY A 113 -1.99 12.39 -2.03
C GLY A 113 -0.48 12.28 -1.90
N SER A 114 0.05 12.58 -0.71
CA SER A 114 1.49 12.52 -0.43
C SER A 114 1.96 11.12 -0.04
N LEU A 115 3.24 10.83 -0.29
CA LEU A 115 3.89 9.61 0.17
C LEU A 115 3.91 9.54 1.71
N PHE A 116 4.04 10.68 2.40
CA PHE A 116 3.97 10.72 3.86
C PHE A 116 2.64 10.17 4.38
N ASP A 117 1.53 10.62 3.79
CA ASP A 117 0.18 10.17 4.16
C ASP A 117 0.01 8.67 3.88
N LEU A 118 0.54 8.21 2.74
CA LEU A 118 0.50 6.81 2.38
C LEU A 118 1.26 5.91 3.36
N LEU A 119 2.45 6.34 3.82
CA LEU A 119 3.30 5.55 4.70
C LEU A 119 2.82 5.53 6.15
N HIS A 120 2.33 6.67 6.66
CA HIS A 120 2.23 6.90 8.11
C HIS A 120 0.81 7.08 8.65
N LEU A 121 -0.19 7.34 7.80
CA LEU A 121 -1.57 7.44 8.27
C LEU A 121 -2.24 6.06 8.39
N THR A 122 -2.73 5.76 9.59
CA THR A 122 -3.26 4.42 9.92
C THR A 122 -4.50 4.01 9.11
N ASP A 123 -5.32 4.96 8.69
CA ASP A 123 -6.49 4.76 7.82
C ASP A 123 -6.12 4.51 6.35
N ARG A 124 -4.88 4.85 5.95
CA ARG A 124 -4.35 4.60 4.59
C ARG A 124 -3.70 3.22 4.44
N ARG A 125 -3.69 2.37 5.47
CA ARG A 125 -3.02 1.06 5.42
C ARG A 125 -3.49 0.15 4.27
N GLU A 126 -4.79 0.13 3.99
CA GLU A 126 -5.31 -0.64 2.84
C GLU A 126 -4.85 -0.06 1.49
N HIS A 127 -4.78 1.28 1.38
CA HIS A 127 -4.29 1.98 0.19
C HIS A 127 -2.79 1.76 -0.01
N LYS A 128 -2.01 1.80 1.07
CA LYS A 128 -0.57 1.46 1.08
C LYS A 128 -0.33 0.03 0.60
N GLY A 129 -1.12 -0.93 1.11
CA GLY A 129 -1.05 -2.32 0.64
C GLY A 129 -1.48 -2.51 -0.81
N ALA A 130 -2.22 -1.56 -1.40
CA ALA A 130 -2.58 -1.58 -2.81
C ALA A 130 -1.51 -0.95 -3.72
N LEU A 131 -0.90 0.16 -3.29
CA LEU A 131 0.09 0.93 -4.08
C LEU A 131 1.53 0.45 -3.90
N LEU A 132 1.90 0.03 -2.69
CA LEU A 132 3.24 -0.46 -2.35
C LEU A 132 3.21 -1.91 -1.81
N PRO A 133 2.58 -2.86 -2.53
CA PRO A 133 2.38 -4.23 -2.05
C PRO A 133 3.68 -5.03 -1.91
N THR A 134 4.74 -4.67 -2.62
CA THR A 134 5.97 -5.47 -2.72
C THR A 134 7.23 -4.63 -2.56
N PHE A 135 8.35 -5.29 -2.28
CA PHE A 135 9.66 -4.64 -2.29
C PHE A 135 9.97 -3.96 -3.65
N ILE A 136 9.64 -4.61 -4.77
CA ILE A 136 9.80 -4.05 -6.12
C ILE A 136 8.98 -2.77 -6.32
N SER A 137 7.71 -2.74 -5.88
CA SER A 137 6.90 -1.51 -6.02
C SER A 137 7.47 -0.32 -5.24
N ARG A 138 8.19 -0.60 -4.14
CA ARG A 138 8.90 0.42 -3.36
C ARG A 138 10.18 0.87 -4.04
N LEU A 139 10.95 -0.05 -4.63
CA LEU A 139 12.10 0.30 -5.47
C LEU A 139 11.67 1.15 -6.67
N GLU A 140 10.57 0.82 -7.34
CA GLU A 140 10.05 1.60 -8.47
C GLU A 140 9.65 3.02 -8.05
N LEU A 141 8.99 3.17 -6.90
CA LEU A 141 8.69 4.49 -6.33
C LEU A 141 9.98 5.28 -6.06
N LEU A 142 10.99 4.66 -5.44
CA LEU A 142 12.27 5.31 -5.13
C LEU A 142 13.03 5.67 -6.41
N ARG A 143 13.02 4.78 -7.42
CA ARG A 143 13.61 4.98 -8.76
C ARG A 143 13.01 6.21 -9.44
N GLN A 144 11.69 6.37 -9.37
CA GLN A 144 11.00 7.55 -9.92
C GLN A 144 11.41 8.84 -9.21
N VAL A 145 11.44 8.85 -7.87
CA VAL A 145 11.88 10.03 -7.10
C VAL A 145 13.32 10.38 -7.42
N VAL A 146 14.26 9.43 -7.40
CA VAL A 146 15.66 9.73 -7.71
C VAL A 146 15.85 10.13 -9.18
N SER A 147 15.04 9.62 -10.12
CA SER A 147 15.08 10.08 -11.52
C SER A 147 14.70 11.56 -11.65
N GLY A 148 13.73 12.03 -10.85
CA GLY A 148 13.42 13.46 -10.76
C GLY A 148 14.57 14.30 -10.19
N LEU A 149 15.31 13.78 -9.20
CA LEU A 149 16.48 14.43 -8.64
C LEU A 149 17.65 14.50 -9.62
N VAL A 150 17.96 13.38 -10.30
CA VAL A 150 18.99 13.34 -11.36
C VAL A 150 18.72 14.41 -12.41
N TYR A 151 17.47 14.55 -12.83
CA TYR A 151 17.09 15.58 -13.79
C TYR A 151 17.30 17.00 -13.25
N LEU A 152 16.89 17.29 -12.01
CA LEU A 152 17.11 18.61 -11.39
C LEU A 152 18.60 18.94 -11.24
N HIS A 153 19.40 17.97 -10.79
CA HIS A 153 20.86 18.10 -10.65
C HIS A 153 21.53 18.35 -12.02
N GLY A 154 21.11 17.63 -13.06
CA GLY A 154 21.55 17.90 -14.44
C GLY A 154 21.20 19.30 -14.97
N GLU A 155 20.15 19.92 -14.43
CA GLU A 155 19.76 21.32 -14.69
C GLU A 155 20.39 22.30 -13.69
N ASN A 156 21.39 21.89 -12.91
CA ASN A 156 22.09 22.66 -11.87
C ASN A 156 21.18 23.16 -10.74
N PHE A 157 20.08 22.47 -10.45
CA PHE A 157 19.16 22.82 -9.38
C PHE A 157 19.23 21.83 -8.21
N VAL A 158 19.37 22.37 -7.00
CA VAL A 158 19.22 21.63 -5.74
C VAL A 158 17.88 21.97 -5.11
N HIS A 159 17.06 20.96 -4.81
CA HIS A 159 15.69 21.11 -4.34
C HIS A 159 15.60 21.63 -2.90
N ARG A 160 16.46 21.17 -1.99
CA ARG A 160 16.58 21.57 -0.57
C ARG A 160 15.45 21.17 0.38
N ASP A 161 14.39 20.54 -0.12
CA ASP A 161 13.24 20.15 0.70
C ASP A 161 12.61 18.83 0.25
N ILE A 162 13.47 17.89 -0.10
CA ILE A 162 13.06 16.51 -0.39
C ILE A 162 12.58 15.86 0.91
N LYS A 163 11.31 15.48 0.92
CA LYS A 163 10.65 14.77 2.01
C LYS A 163 9.44 14.02 1.49
N SER A 164 9.00 12.99 2.19
CA SER A 164 7.84 12.19 1.78
C SER A 164 6.54 13.01 1.67
N ALA A 165 6.43 14.15 2.36
CA ALA A 165 5.27 15.05 2.23
C ALA A 165 5.25 15.84 0.90
N ASN A 166 6.41 16.02 0.26
CA ASN A 166 6.57 16.72 -1.03
C ASN A 166 6.64 15.75 -2.22
N ILE A 167 6.49 14.45 -1.99
CA ILE A 167 6.41 13.44 -3.04
C ILE A 167 4.93 13.07 -3.19
N LEU A 168 4.32 13.44 -4.31
CA LEU A 168 2.91 13.21 -4.58
C LEU A 168 2.70 12.02 -5.52
N LEU A 169 1.57 11.33 -5.33
CA LEU A 169 1.22 10.11 -6.05
C LEU A 169 -0.06 10.31 -6.87
N ASP A 170 0.02 10.02 -8.17
CA ASP A 170 -1.17 10.05 -9.05
C ASP A 170 -2.02 8.79 -8.85
N SER A 171 -3.17 8.73 -9.52
CA SER A 171 -4.09 7.57 -9.48
C SER A 171 -3.48 6.21 -9.82
N LEU A 172 -2.35 6.17 -10.56
CA LEU A 172 -1.62 4.95 -10.90
C LEU A 172 -0.50 4.63 -9.89
N GLY A 173 -0.22 5.54 -8.96
CA GLY A 173 0.86 5.43 -7.99
C GLY A 173 2.20 5.94 -8.50
N ALA A 174 2.23 6.67 -9.62
CA ALA A 174 3.47 7.29 -10.09
C ALA A 174 3.84 8.49 -9.21
N ALA A 175 5.12 8.54 -8.84
CA ALA A 175 5.69 9.53 -7.94
C ALA A 175 6.19 10.77 -8.68
N ARG A 176 5.84 11.94 -8.13
CA ARG A 176 6.26 13.25 -8.61
C ARG A 176 6.76 14.11 -7.45
N ILE A 177 7.95 14.67 -7.58
CA ILE A 177 8.49 15.65 -6.64
C ILE A 177 7.77 16.99 -6.85
N GLY A 178 7.21 17.57 -5.80
CA GLY A 178 6.61 18.89 -5.81
C GLY A 178 7.27 19.84 -4.79
N ASP A 179 6.73 21.06 -4.72
CA ASP A 179 7.16 22.13 -3.80
C ASP A 179 8.61 22.60 -4.02
N THR A 180 8.87 23.19 -5.19
CA THR A 180 10.20 23.75 -5.55
C THR A 180 10.40 25.17 -5.02
N GLY A 181 9.58 25.62 -4.07
CA GLY A 181 9.65 26.99 -3.51
C GLY A 181 10.98 27.34 -2.83
N LEU A 182 11.73 26.32 -2.40
CA LEU A 182 13.06 26.47 -1.81
C LEU A 182 14.22 26.21 -2.79
N THR A 183 13.93 25.68 -3.99
CA THR A 183 14.94 25.26 -4.97
C THR A 183 15.94 26.38 -5.27
N ARG A 184 17.20 25.98 -5.45
CA ARG A 184 18.32 26.89 -5.67
C ARG A 184 19.18 26.39 -6.81
N GLU A 185 19.56 27.30 -7.70
CA GLU A 185 20.58 27.05 -8.70
C GLU A 185 21.95 27.03 -8.02
N VAL A 186 22.76 26.03 -8.34
CA VAL A 186 24.11 25.85 -7.82
C VAL A 186 25.08 25.93 -9.00
N GLU A 187 26.06 26.83 -8.90
CA GLU A 187 27.13 26.96 -9.89
C GLU A 187 28.39 26.29 -9.31
N GLY A 188 28.88 25.24 -9.97
CA GLY A 188 30.03 24.47 -9.47
C GLY A 188 29.64 23.49 -8.36
N ASP A 189 30.59 23.17 -7.47
CA ASP A 189 30.44 22.08 -6.51
C ASP A 189 29.45 22.41 -5.36
N PHE A 190 29.33 23.70 -5.00
CA PHE A 190 28.42 24.17 -3.96
C PHE A 190 28.08 25.65 -4.11
N THR A 191 27.02 26.08 -3.44
CA THR A 191 26.68 27.50 -3.27
C THR A 191 26.46 27.86 -1.81
N ASN A 192 26.93 29.04 -1.40
CA ASN A 192 26.75 29.52 -0.03
C ASN A 192 25.34 30.08 0.16
N THR A 193 24.57 29.49 1.07
CA THR A 193 23.21 29.96 1.38
C THR A 193 22.81 29.56 2.79
N GLN A 194 21.95 30.37 3.43
CA GLN A 194 21.39 30.05 4.74
C GLN A 194 20.78 28.64 4.75
N GLY A 195 21.12 27.85 5.78
CA GLY A 195 20.54 26.53 6.05
C GLY A 195 19.02 26.59 6.22
N VAL A 196 18.28 26.07 5.24
CA VAL A 196 16.82 25.98 5.25
C VAL A 196 16.41 24.61 4.74
N GLY A 197 15.39 24.02 5.36
CA GLY A 197 14.81 22.73 4.99
C GLY A 197 13.91 22.21 6.09
N SER A 198 13.31 21.03 5.87
CA SER A 198 12.43 20.42 6.85
C SER A 198 13.19 19.69 7.98
N PRO A 199 12.83 19.90 9.26
CA PRO A 199 13.44 19.20 10.38
C PRO A 199 13.37 17.67 10.22
N GLY A 200 14.50 17.00 10.42
CA GLY A 200 14.61 15.55 10.27
C GLY A 200 14.90 15.08 8.84
N TYR A 201 14.91 15.98 7.85
CA TYR A 201 15.35 15.73 6.46
C TYR A 201 16.57 16.57 6.09
N VAL A 202 16.66 17.81 6.61
CA VAL A 202 17.73 18.75 6.28
C VAL A 202 19.12 18.18 6.61
N ASP A 203 20.04 18.32 5.65
CA ASP A 203 21.42 17.90 5.77
C ASP A 203 22.16 18.68 6.87
N PRO A 204 22.66 17.99 7.93
CA PRO A 204 23.40 18.64 9.00
C PRO A 204 24.65 19.36 8.54
N ARG A 205 25.35 18.85 7.51
CA ARG A 205 26.56 19.49 6.98
C ARG A 205 26.24 20.82 6.34
N TYR A 206 25.26 20.82 5.43
CA TYR A 206 24.77 22.05 4.84
C TYR A 206 24.32 23.09 5.89
N VAL A 207 23.65 22.66 6.96
CA VAL A 207 23.26 23.58 8.04
C VAL A 207 24.47 24.13 8.79
N GLU A 208 25.50 23.32 8.98
CA GLU A 208 26.73 23.68 9.70
C GLU A 208 27.66 24.57 8.86
N THR A 209 27.88 24.23 7.59
CA THR A 209 28.85 24.90 6.70
C THR A 209 28.23 26.01 5.88
N LEU A 210 26.90 26.01 5.70
CA LEU A 210 26.14 26.86 4.77
C LEU A 210 26.44 26.58 3.29
N GLU A 211 27.17 25.51 3.01
CA GLU A 211 27.52 25.07 1.66
C GLU A 211 26.45 24.10 1.17
N LEU A 212 25.60 24.58 0.26
CA LEU A 212 24.57 23.76 -0.35
C LEU A 212 25.12 23.09 -1.61
N SER A 213 24.97 21.77 -1.70
CA SER A 213 25.30 20.98 -2.88
C SER A 213 24.23 19.94 -3.19
N GLU A 214 24.35 19.27 -4.32
CA GLU A 214 23.51 18.14 -4.72
C GLU A 214 23.51 17.02 -3.65
N ALA A 215 24.62 16.87 -2.92
CA ALA A 215 24.77 15.89 -1.84
C ALA A 215 23.80 16.15 -0.67
N SER A 216 23.28 17.38 -0.52
CA SER A 216 22.25 17.70 0.48
C SER A 216 20.87 17.16 0.09
N ASP A 217 20.52 17.12 -1.20
CA ASP A 217 19.32 16.44 -1.69
C ASP A 217 19.48 14.92 -1.56
N VAL A 218 20.66 14.38 -1.86
CA VAL A 218 20.95 12.94 -1.67
C VAL A 218 20.76 12.54 -0.21
N PHE A 219 21.23 13.35 0.74
CA PHE A 219 21.00 13.11 2.17
C PHE A 219 19.50 13.05 2.50
N SER A 220 18.75 14.04 2.02
CA SER A 220 17.30 14.12 2.23
C SER A 220 16.55 12.94 1.59
N PHE A 221 16.97 12.52 0.40
CA PHE A 221 16.44 11.34 -0.28
C PHE A 221 16.78 10.03 0.45
N GLY A 222 17.98 9.92 1.04
CA GLY A 222 18.35 8.83 1.93
C GLY A 222 17.35 8.63 3.07
N ILE A 223 16.81 9.72 3.60
CA ILE A 223 15.80 9.68 4.67
C ILE A 223 14.45 9.22 4.13
N VAL A 224 14.04 9.66 2.94
CA VAL A 224 12.86 9.12 2.25
C VAL A 224 12.99 7.61 2.02
N MET A 225 14.18 7.14 1.59
CA MET A 225 14.45 5.70 1.46
C MET A 225 14.27 4.96 2.79
N LEU A 226 14.73 5.53 3.90
CA LEU A 226 14.52 4.95 5.23
C LEU A 226 13.04 4.89 5.63
N GLU A 227 12.25 5.92 5.31
CA GLU A 227 10.80 5.90 5.56
C GLU A 227 10.10 4.82 4.74
N VAL A 228 10.45 4.69 3.45
CA VAL A 228 9.90 3.67 2.54
C VAL A 228 10.31 2.26 2.96
N LEU A 229 11.54 2.07 3.45
CA LEU A 229 12.06 0.79 3.91
C LEU A 229 11.44 0.37 5.25
N THR A 230 11.39 1.29 6.21
CA THR A 230 11.03 0.96 7.60
C THR A 230 9.58 1.21 7.96
N GLY A 231 8.86 2.01 7.16
CA GLY A 231 7.52 2.50 7.48
C GLY A 231 7.49 3.40 8.73
N LYS A 232 8.63 3.91 9.18
CA LYS A 232 8.76 4.80 10.35
C LYS A 232 8.93 6.25 9.86
N PRO A 233 8.33 7.24 10.54
CA PRO A 233 8.48 8.63 10.16
C PRO A 233 9.90 9.13 10.40
N ALA A 234 10.34 10.10 9.59
CA ALA A 234 11.65 10.74 9.72
C ALA A 234 11.87 11.37 11.12
N VAL A 235 10.80 11.86 11.76
CA VAL A 235 10.82 12.39 13.13
C VAL A 235 9.73 11.71 13.97
N ASP A 236 10.15 11.01 15.02
CA ASP A 236 9.27 10.40 16.01
C ASP A 236 9.63 10.89 17.41
N ARG A 237 8.80 11.79 17.97
CA ARG A 237 9.02 12.38 19.31
C ARG A 237 8.87 11.38 20.45
N THR A 238 8.36 10.17 20.19
CA THR A 238 8.26 9.10 21.18
C THR A 238 9.56 8.30 21.33
N GLN A 239 10.50 8.46 20.39
CA GLN A 239 11.78 7.74 20.35
C GLN A 239 12.94 8.64 20.79
N ARG A 240 14.05 8.03 21.24
CA ARG A 240 15.31 8.73 21.53
C ARG A 240 16.50 8.06 20.80
N PRO A 241 17.20 8.77 19.91
CA PRO A 241 16.91 10.12 19.41
C PRO A 241 15.65 10.14 18.52
N PRO A 242 14.97 11.30 18.42
CA PRO A 242 13.70 11.38 17.68
C PRO A 242 13.86 11.22 16.17
N THR A 243 15.02 11.58 15.63
CA THR A 243 15.30 11.52 14.20
C THR A 243 15.64 10.10 13.73
N LEU A 244 15.03 9.68 12.63
CA LEU A 244 15.20 8.35 12.06
C LEU A 244 16.63 8.12 11.57
N TYR A 245 17.23 9.09 10.87
CA TYR A 245 18.57 8.93 10.30
C TYR A 245 19.64 8.68 11.38
N VAL A 246 19.50 9.30 12.57
CA VAL A 246 20.44 9.06 13.68
C VAL A 246 20.26 7.66 14.26
N ARG A 247 19.02 7.15 14.35
CA ARG A 247 18.75 5.78 14.78
C ARG A 247 19.25 4.77 13.74
N ALA A 248 19.00 5.03 12.46
CA ALA A 248 19.33 4.16 11.34
C ALA A 248 20.84 3.88 11.22
N ARG A 249 21.69 4.85 11.59
CA ARG A 249 23.15 4.63 11.65
C ARG A 249 23.59 3.52 12.61
N ARG A 250 22.76 3.17 13.59
CA ARG A 250 23.01 2.11 14.59
C ARG A 250 22.42 0.77 14.20
N PHE A 251 21.67 0.69 13.10
CA PHE A 251 21.09 -0.56 12.65
C PHE A 251 22.20 -1.48 12.14
N THR A 252 22.15 -2.74 12.60
CA THR A 252 23.06 -3.81 12.20
C THR A 252 22.39 -4.83 11.27
N SER A 253 21.05 -4.82 11.22
CA SER A 253 20.25 -5.53 10.22
C SER A 253 19.04 -4.69 9.84
N TRP A 254 18.85 -4.50 8.55
CA TRP A 254 17.74 -3.75 7.99
C TRP A 254 16.44 -4.55 8.00
N SER A 255 16.52 -5.88 7.87
CA SER A 255 15.34 -6.75 7.88
C SER A 255 14.56 -6.70 9.22
N GLU A 256 15.24 -6.52 10.36
CA GLU A 256 14.59 -6.36 11.68
C GLU A 256 13.83 -5.04 11.83
N HIS A 257 14.16 -4.05 10.99
CA HIS A 257 13.57 -2.72 11.02
C HIS A 257 12.66 -2.43 9.84
N ALA A 258 12.53 -3.38 8.91
CA ALA A 258 11.72 -3.26 7.72
C ALA A 258 10.24 -3.13 8.06
N ASP A 259 9.53 -2.41 7.19
CA ASP A 259 8.09 -2.24 7.26
C ASP A 259 7.39 -3.59 7.16
N THR A 260 6.51 -3.89 8.13
CA THR A 260 5.78 -5.15 8.20
C THR A 260 4.83 -5.37 7.02
N ASP A 261 4.49 -4.31 6.29
CA ASP A 261 3.63 -4.39 5.10
C ASP A 261 4.43 -4.74 3.82
N ILE A 262 5.76 -4.91 3.89
CA ILE A 262 6.55 -5.47 2.79
C ILE A 262 6.32 -6.98 2.75
N ASP A 263 5.61 -7.48 1.73
CA ASP A 263 5.43 -8.93 1.54
C ASP A 263 6.82 -9.57 1.30
N GLY A 264 7.39 -10.17 2.36
CA GLY A 264 8.67 -10.87 2.37
C GLY A 264 8.61 -12.23 1.67
N GLY A 265 8.32 -12.21 0.37
CA GLY A 265 8.00 -13.39 -0.44
C GLY A 265 9.18 -14.12 -1.10
N ALA A 266 10.43 -13.71 -0.92
CA ALA A 266 11.56 -14.43 -1.50
C ALA A 266 12.77 -14.34 -0.58
N GLU A 267 13.58 -15.39 -0.53
CA GLU A 267 14.91 -15.39 0.10
C GLU A 267 15.80 -14.23 -0.42
N GLY A 268 15.48 -13.65 -1.59
CA GLY A 268 16.10 -12.43 -2.13
C GLY A 268 15.63 -11.09 -1.55
N ALA A 269 14.45 -11.01 -0.90
CA ALA A 269 13.96 -9.76 -0.33
C ALA A 269 14.77 -9.34 0.91
N SER A 270 15.31 -10.30 1.67
CA SER A 270 16.21 -10.01 2.79
C SER A 270 17.49 -9.34 2.30
N GLU A 271 18.15 -9.90 1.28
CA GLU A 271 19.36 -9.33 0.72
C GLU A 271 19.10 -7.96 0.07
N GLY A 272 18.01 -7.82 -0.69
CA GLY A 272 17.60 -6.55 -1.26
C GLY A 272 17.33 -5.48 -0.20
N LEU A 273 16.69 -5.84 0.92
CA LEU A 273 16.46 -4.94 2.05
C LEU A 273 17.76 -4.48 2.71
N GLU A 274 18.70 -5.41 2.94
CA GLU A 274 20.01 -5.06 3.50
C GLU A 274 20.78 -4.14 2.54
N ARG A 275 20.80 -4.43 1.24
CA ARG A 275 21.46 -3.58 0.23
C ARG A 275 20.83 -2.20 0.12
N LEU A 276 19.51 -2.10 0.06
CA LEU A 276 18.80 -0.81 0.02
C LEU A 276 19.03 -0.01 1.31
N GLY A 277 19.06 -0.68 2.45
CA GLY A 277 19.38 -0.08 3.74
C GLY A 277 20.80 0.48 3.80
N GLU A 278 21.79 -0.26 3.32
CA GLU A 278 23.17 0.22 3.23
C GLU A 278 23.34 1.36 2.21
N LEU A 279 22.62 1.34 1.09
CA LEU A 279 22.55 2.47 0.16
C LEU A 279 21.98 3.72 0.86
N ALA A 280 20.86 3.57 1.57
CA ALA A 280 20.27 4.67 2.34
C ALA A 280 21.25 5.20 3.41
N LYS A 281 21.99 4.30 4.08
CA LYS A 281 23.01 4.64 5.09
C LYS A 281 24.16 5.46 4.52
N ARG A 282 24.65 5.12 3.32
CA ARG A 282 25.67 5.92 2.60
C ARG A 282 25.13 7.29 2.20
N CYS A 283 23.90 7.37 1.71
CA CYS A 283 23.26 8.65 1.36
C CYS A 283 23.19 9.59 2.57
N ILE A 284 22.95 9.07 3.77
CA ILE A 284 22.88 9.86 5.01
C ILE A 284 24.24 10.00 5.74
N SER A 285 25.38 9.80 5.06
CA SER A 285 26.70 9.98 5.70
C SER A 285 26.90 11.42 6.21
N ASN A 286 27.68 11.56 7.29
CA ASN A 286 28.11 12.87 7.78
C ASN A 286 29.10 13.53 6.83
N GLU A 287 29.92 12.75 6.14
CA GLU A 287 30.85 13.29 5.16
C GLU A 287 30.16 13.35 3.80
N THR A 288 30.26 14.50 3.14
CA THR A 288 29.63 14.72 1.83
C THR A 288 30.24 13.82 0.75
N GLU A 289 31.56 13.60 0.81
CA GLU A 289 32.32 12.77 -0.13
C GLU A 289 31.95 11.28 -0.08
N ASP A 290 31.43 10.80 1.06
CA ASP A 290 30.97 9.41 1.20
C ASP A 290 29.61 9.18 0.54
N ARG A 291 28.88 10.26 0.22
CA ARG A 291 27.53 10.16 -0.34
C ARG A 291 27.64 9.88 -1.84
N PRO A 292 26.93 8.87 -2.36
CA PRO A 292 26.85 8.66 -3.80
C PRO A 292 26.14 9.83 -4.48
N THR A 293 26.39 10.04 -5.78
CA THR A 293 25.59 10.99 -6.58
C THR A 293 24.17 10.45 -6.78
N ALA A 294 23.20 11.31 -7.09
CA ALA A 294 21.83 10.87 -7.39
C ALA A 294 21.80 9.85 -8.56
N GLU A 295 22.69 10.01 -9.54
CA GLU A 295 22.85 9.08 -10.66
C GLU A 295 23.35 7.69 -10.22
N ALA A 296 24.34 7.65 -9.32
CA ALA A 296 24.82 6.41 -8.74
C ALA A 296 23.73 5.72 -7.90
N VAL A 297 22.98 6.49 -7.10
CA VAL A 297 21.83 5.97 -6.34
C VAL A 297 20.77 5.38 -7.27
N ARG A 298 20.45 6.04 -8.38
CA ARG A 298 19.50 5.52 -9.38
C ARG A 298 19.98 4.19 -9.95
N THR A 299 21.23 4.15 -10.41
CA THR A 299 21.84 2.92 -10.97
C THR A 299 21.77 1.77 -9.96
N GLU A 300 22.12 2.01 -8.70
CA GLU A 300 22.08 0.96 -7.67
C GLU A 300 20.65 0.49 -7.34
N ILE A 301 19.66 1.40 -7.37
CA ILE A 301 18.24 1.02 -7.23
C ILE A 301 17.79 0.17 -8.42
N GLU A 302 18.16 0.54 -9.64
CA GLU A 302 17.83 -0.23 -10.86
C GLU A 302 18.50 -1.62 -10.84
N ASP A 303 19.74 -1.71 -10.36
CA ASP A 303 20.45 -2.97 -10.15
C ASP A 303 19.71 -3.88 -9.17
N LEU A 304 19.17 -3.33 -8.08
CA LEU A 304 18.34 -4.07 -7.11
C LEU A 304 17.04 -4.61 -7.71
N MET A 305 16.59 -4.06 -8.84
CA MET A 305 15.40 -4.53 -9.55
C MET A 305 15.71 -5.65 -10.54
N THR A 306 16.99 -5.95 -10.81
CA THR A 306 17.38 -7.00 -11.76
C THR A 306 17.16 -8.41 -11.20
N PRO A 307 16.87 -9.41 -12.06
CA PRO A 307 16.68 -10.80 -11.63
C PRO A 307 17.91 -11.46 -10.99
N GLN A 308 19.12 -10.93 -11.22
CA GLN A 308 20.36 -11.43 -10.61
C GLN A 308 20.54 -10.95 -9.17
N ALA A 309 19.99 -9.78 -8.82
CA ALA A 309 20.04 -9.20 -7.48
C ALA A 309 18.95 -9.72 -6.53
N LEU A 310 17.92 -10.37 -7.09
CA LEU A 310 16.82 -10.97 -6.36
C LEU A 310 16.68 -12.41 -6.84
N PRO A 311 17.21 -13.44 -6.14
CA PRO A 311 17.02 -14.83 -6.53
C PRO A 311 15.53 -15.12 -6.73
N VAL A 312 15.14 -15.21 -7.99
CA VAL A 312 13.84 -15.74 -8.40
C VAL A 312 13.95 -17.24 -8.19
N PRO A 313 13.09 -17.88 -7.38
CA PRO A 313 13.12 -19.33 -7.23
C PRO A 313 13.03 -19.98 -8.62
N GLU A 314 13.97 -20.87 -8.96
CA GLU A 314 14.12 -21.52 -10.29
C GLU A 314 12.88 -22.33 -10.77
N ALA A 315 11.78 -22.31 -10.03
CA ALA A 315 10.52 -22.89 -10.46
C ALA A 315 9.62 -21.84 -11.13
N ARG A 316 9.71 -21.76 -12.47
CA ARG A 316 8.82 -21.07 -13.44
C ARG A 316 9.36 -19.78 -14.04
N VAL A 317 10.49 -19.87 -14.75
CA VAL A 317 10.60 -19.15 -16.02
C VAL A 317 9.90 -20.02 -17.07
N ARG A 318 8.60 -19.82 -17.28
CA ARG A 318 7.95 -20.26 -18.53
C ARG A 318 7.94 -19.06 -19.46
N GLU A 319 8.73 -19.15 -20.51
CA GLU A 319 8.82 -18.17 -21.59
C GLU A 319 7.43 -17.75 -22.07
N CYS A 320 7.23 -16.44 -22.21
CA CYS A 320 6.00 -15.89 -22.77
C CYS A 320 5.91 -16.25 -24.26
N ARG A 321 5.11 -17.26 -24.61
CA ARG A 321 4.86 -17.68 -26.01
C ARG A 321 4.21 -16.61 -26.89
N VAL A 322 3.74 -15.49 -26.34
CA VAL A 322 3.19 -14.36 -27.11
C VAL A 322 4.27 -13.64 -27.91
N CYS A 323 5.51 -13.61 -27.42
CA CYS A 323 6.63 -12.93 -28.10
C CYS A 323 7.26 -13.77 -29.21
N LEU A 324 7.03 -15.09 -29.23
CA LEU A 324 7.65 -16.03 -30.18
C LEU A 324 6.86 -16.21 -31.50
N MET A 325 5.64 -15.69 -31.58
CA MET A 325 4.75 -15.89 -32.74
C MET A 325 4.69 -14.66 -33.68
N ALA A 326 5.42 -13.58 -33.36
CA ALA A 326 5.49 -12.38 -34.19
C ALA A 326 6.77 -12.41 -35.07
N GLU A 327 6.58 -12.89 -36.29
CA GLU A 327 7.48 -12.85 -37.47
C GLU A 327 8.78 -13.70 -37.45
N PRO A 328 8.99 -14.61 -38.43
CA PRO A 328 10.20 -15.44 -38.52
C PRO A 328 11.50 -14.68 -38.84
N ASN A 329 11.46 -13.37 -39.11
CA ASN A 329 12.61 -12.59 -39.61
C ASN A 329 12.80 -11.22 -38.95
N ALA A 330 12.11 -10.92 -37.84
CA ALA A 330 12.43 -9.73 -37.08
C ALA A 330 13.77 -9.94 -36.35
N ARG A 331 14.81 -9.20 -36.73
CA ARG A 331 16.02 -9.06 -35.91
C ARG A 331 15.57 -8.69 -34.50
N LEU A 332 15.94 -9.52 -33.53
CA LEU A 332 15.80 -9.25 -32.10
C LEU A 332 16.34 -7.85 -31.79
N MET A 333 15.47 -6.84 -31.71
CA MET A 333 15.74 -5.68 -30.90
C MET A 333 15.44 -6.10 -29.46
N PRO A 334 16.45 -6.14 -28.57
CA PRO A 334 16.21 -6.41 -27.17
C PRO A 334 15.34 -5.26 -26.67
N CYS A 335 14.11 -5.56 -26.24
CA CYS A 335 13.37 -4.56 -25.49
C CYS A 335 14.19 -4.29 -24.22
N GLN A 336 14.58 -3.04 -23.98
CA GLN A 336 15.33 -2.62 -22.79
C GLN A 336 14.54 -2.78 -21.48
N HIS A 337 13.39 -3.46 -21.51
CA HIS A 337 12.41 -3.55 -20.40
C HIS A 337 12.02 -5.00 -20.07
N ALA A 338 12.94 -5.96 -20.25
CA ALA A 338 12.71 -7.38 -19.98
C ALA A 338 12.29 -7.70 -18.51
N VAL A 339 12.36 -6.71 -17.60
CA VAL A 339 11.94 -6.84 -16.19
C VAL A 339 10.45 -6.53 -15.96
N VAL A 340 9.75 -5.87 -16.89
CA VAL A 340 8.41 -5.30 -16.62
C VAL A 340 7.24 -6.20 -17.04
N CYS A 341 7.45 -7.32 -17.73
CA CYS A 341 6.34 -8.17 -18.20
C CYS A 341 5.91 -9.27 -17.21
N VAL A 342 5.78 -8.94 -15.92
CA VAL A 342 5.14 -9.84 -14.91
C VAL A 342 3.65 -9.50 -14.72
N ILE A 343 3.21 -8.35 -15.22
CA ILE A 343 1.80 -7.97 -15.26
C ILE A 343 1.42 -7.87 -16.74
N CYS A 344 0.71 -8.85 -17.32
CA CYS A 344 -0.18 -8.62 -18.48
C CYS A 344 -0.84 -9.89 -19.06
N ALA A 345 -1.71 -10.55 -18.31
CA ALA A 345 -2.78 -11.36 -18.91
C ALA A 345 -4.08 -11.29 -18.10
N ALA A 346 -3.97 -11.47 -16.78
CA ALA A 346 -5.12 -11.37 -15.87
C ALA A 346 -5.57 -9.92 -15.64
N GLU A 347 -4.62 -8.98 -15.59
CA GLU A 347 -4.90 -7.54 -15.38
C GLU A 347 -5.31 -6.83 -16.67
N LEU A 348 -4.80 -7.27 -17.84
CA LEU A 348 -5.29 -6.80 -19.15
C LEU A 348 -6.73 -7.23 -19.44
N LYS A 349 -7.13 -8.42 -19.00
CA LYS A 349 -8.52 -8.90 -19.11
C LYS A 349 -9.50 -8.09 -18.27
N ARG A 350 -9.07 -7.49 -17.16
CA ARG A 350 -9.95 -6.69 -16.26
C ARG A 350 -10.23 -5.29 -16.78
N ARG A 351 -9.31 -4.66 -17.50
CA ARG A 351 -9.35 -3.20 -17.72
C ARG A 351 -9.99 -2.74 -19.03
N ARG A 352 -10.18 -3.60 -20.04
CA ARG A 352 -10.66 -3.21 -21.40
C ARG A 352 -9.95 -1.98 -21.99
N GLN A 353 -8.75 -1.67 -21.51
CA GLN A 353 -7.91 -0.55 -21.95
C GLN A 353 -6.54 -1.13 -22.31
N GLY A 354 -5.91 -0.54 -23.34
CA GLY A 354 -4.64 -1.02 -23.88
C GLY A 354 -3.50 -1.02 -22.86
N CYS A 355 -2.42 -1.70 -23.23
CA CYS A 355 -1.15 -1.71 -22.50
C CYS A 355 -0.67 -0.27 -22.21
N PRO A 356 -0.55 0.18 -20.95
CA PRO A 356 -0.22 1.57 -20.64
C PRO A 356 1.24 1.93 -20.99
N ILE A 357 2.12 0.94 -21.13
CA ILE A 357 3.55 1.12 -21.44
C ILE A 357 3.78 1.11 -22.95
N CYS A 358 3.10 0.21 -23.67
CA CYS A 358 3.32 -0.02 -25.10
C CYS A 358 2.22 0.55 -26.02
N ARG A 359 1.14 1.13 -25.45
CA ARG A 359 0.01 1.78 -26.14
C ARG A 359 -0.75 0.95 -27.19
N VAL A 360 -0.50 -0.36 -27.30
CA VAL A 360 -1.26 -1.27 -28.18
C VAL A 360 -2.72 -1.36 -27.72
N ARG A 361 -3.67 -1.08 -28.63
CA ARG A 361 -5.11 -1.21 -28.39
C ARG A 361 -5.57 -2.61 -28.81
N ILE A 362 -6.51 -3.20 -28.06
CA ILE A 362 -7.11 -4.52 -28.36
C ILE A 362 -7.95 -4.50 -29.67
N ARG A 363 -8.16 -3.34 -30.31
CA ARG A 363 -9.04 -3.19 -31.47
C ARG A 363 -8.48 -3.68 -32.82
N ASP A 364 -7.26 -4.22 -32.86
CA ASP A 364 -6.68 -4.77 -34.10
C ASP A 364 -6.83 -6.30 -34.22
N PHE A 365 -7.54 -6.94 -33.28
CA PHE A 365 -7.91 -8.35 -33.40
C PHE A 365 -9.38 -8.46 -33.79
N ASN A 366 -9.63 -8.88 -35.04
CA ASN A 366 -10.97 -9.09 -35.58
C ASN A 366 -11.82 -9.97 -34.64
N GLU A 367 -13.00 -9.45 -34.32
CA GLU A 367 -14.07 -10.16 -33.64
C GLU A 367 -14.55 -11.31 -34.54
N GLY A 368 -14.38 -12.55 -34.07
CA GLY A 368 -14.99 -13.73 -34.68
C GLY A 368 -13.98 -14.79 -35.11
N THR A 369 -13.61 -15.67 -34.19
CA THR A 369 -13.24 -17.10 -34.40
C THR A 369 -12.52 -17.65 -33.16
N TRP A 370 -13.20 -17.76 -32.02
CA TRP A 370 -12.68 -18.51 -30.86
C TRP A 370 -13.70 -19.42 -30.18
N GLU A 371 -14.87 -19.63 -30.79
CA GLU A 371 -15.75 -20.75 -30.46
C GLU A 371 -15.35 -21.94 -31.35
N ASN A 372 -15.03 -23.09 -30.76
CA ASN A 372 -14.78 -24.41 -31.38
C ASN A 372 -13.35 -24.92 -31.68
N THR A 373 -12.31 -24.59 -30.88
CA THR A 373 -11.00 -25.30 -31.00
C THR A 373 -10.31 -25.71 -29.69
N PHE A 374 -11.02 -25.77 -28.56
CA PHE A 374 -10.48 -26.36 -27.31
C PHE A 374 -11.08 -27.71 -26.93
N ALA A 375 -11.69 -28.42 -27.89
CA ALA A 375 -11.87 -29.86 -27.78
C ALA A 375 -10.56 -30.52 -28.24
N ASN A 376 -9.86 -31.15 -27.29
CA ASN A 376 -8.68 -32.01 -27.48
C ASN A 376 -7.34 -31.28 -27.67
N GLY A 377 -6.64 -31.02 -26.56
CA GLY A 377 -5.26 -30.54 -26.55
C GLY A 377 -4.74 -30.32 -25.14
N GLU A 378 -4.17 -31.36 -24.55
CA GLU A 378 -3.65 -31.46 -23.19
C GLU A 378 -2.65 -30.34 -22.85
N THR A 379 -3.07 -29.37 -22.02
CA THR A 379 -2.13 -28.54 -21.25
C THR A 379 -1.81 -29.24 -19.95
N GLY A 380 -0.57 -29.72 -19.79
CA GLY A 380 -0.04 -30.33 -18.57
C GLY A 380 0.12 -29.37 -17.38
N GLU A 381 -0.88 -28.53 -17.10
CA GLU A 381 -1.00 -27.82 -15.82
C GLU A 381 -2.09 -28.50 -14.99
N SER A 382 -1.73 -28.93 -13.78
CA SER A 382 -2.68 -29.55 -12.84
C SER A 382 -3.89 -28.62 -12.62
N PRO A 383 -5.14 -29.12 -12.66
CA PRO A 383 -6.35 -28.31 -12.45
C PRO A 383 -6.48 -27.74 -11.03
N ALA A 384 -5.57 -28.09 -10.11
CA ALA A 384 -5.67 -27.81 -8.68
C ALA A 384 -5.58 -26.33 -8.29
N PRO A 385 -4.71 -25.47 -8.88
CA PRO A 385 -4.73 -24.03 -8.62
C PRO A 385 -6.02 -23.36 -9.10
N ALA A 386 -6.56 -23.81 -10.23
CA ALA A 386 -7.81 -23.27 -10.79
C ALA A 386 -9.01 -23.53 -9.86
N LEU A 387 -8.99 -24.65 -9.12
CA LEU A 387 -10.01 -24.98 -8.12
C LEU A 387 -10.01 -23.96 -6.97
N VAL A 388 -8.83 -23.61 -6.45
CA VAL A 388 -8.68 -22.65 -5.35
C VAL A 388 -9.17 -21.26 -5.77
N ASP A 389 -8.80 -20.82 -6.98
CA ASP A 389 -9.23 -19.53 -7.53
C ASP A 389 -10.74 -19.47 -7.77
N ALA A 390 -11.31 -20.52 -8.37
CA ALA A 390 -12.76 -20.62 -8.60
C ALA A 390 -13.53 -20.60 -7.27
N ALA A 391 -13.02 -21.30 -6.27
CA ALA A 391 -13.62 -21.35 -4.94
C ALA A 391 -13.58 -19.98 -4.23
N GLU A 392 -12.50 -19.22 -4.35
CA GLU A 392 -12.40 -17.86 -3.78
C GLU A 392 -13.37 -16.88 -4.46
N ARG A 393 -13.52 -16.98 -5.79
CA ARG A 393 -14.42 -16.11 -6.57
C ARG A 393 -15.89 -16.46 -6.36
N GLY A 394 -16.20 -17.69 -5.95
CA GLY A 394 -17.57 -18.17 -5.82
C GLY A 394 -18.14 -18.75 -7.12
N ASP A 395 -17.28 -19.20 -8.04
CA ASP A 395 -17.70 -19.79 -9.32
C ASP A 395 -18.04 -21.27 -9.14
N THR A 396 -19.27 -21.54 -8.69
CA THR A 396 -19.73 -22.89 -8.34
C THR A 396 -19.71 -23.85 -9.53
N ASN A 397 -20.03 -23.39 -10.74
CA ASN A 397 -20.03 -24.24 -11.93
C ASN A 397 -18.61 -24.68 -12.26
N LYS A 398 -17.67 -23.73 -12.31
CA LYS A 398 -16.26 -24.05 -12.55
C LYS A 398 -15.66 -24.95 -11.47
N VAL A 399 -16.05 -24.75 -10.20
CA VAL A 399 -15.65 -25.66 -9.11
C VAL A 399 -16.14 -27.08 -9.38
N ARG A 400 -17.42 -27.27 -9.75
CA ARG A 400 -17.97 -28.59 -10.07
C ARG A 400 -17.28 -29.23 -11.27
N ASP A 401 -17.03 -28.48 -12.32
CA ASP A 401 -16.35 -28.96 -13.53
C ASP A 401 -14.93 -29.43 -13.20
N LEU A 402 -14.17 -28.65 -12.41
CA LEU A 402 -12.81 -29.02 -11.99
C LEU A 402 -12.80 -30.23 -11.05
N LEU A 403 -13.78 -30.35 -10.15
CA LEU A 403 -13.92 -31.53 -9.29
C LEU A 403 -14.20 -32.80 -10.11
N ALA A 404 -14.99 -32.68 -11.19
CA ALA A 404 -15.27 -33.79 -12.09
C ALA A 404 -14.01 -34.30 -12.83
N THR A 405 -12.95 -33.50 -12.95
CA THR A 405 -11.68 -33.94 -13.56
C THR A 405 -10.79 -34.74 -12.61
N GLY A 406 -11.23 -35.05 -11.38
CA GLY A 406 -10.44 -35.79 -10.40
C GLY A 406 -9.30 -34.99 -9.75
N VAL A 407 -9.41 -33.66 -9.74
CA VAL A 407 -8.44 -32.79 -9.07
C VAL A 407 -8.38 -33.07 -7.57
N ASP A 408 -7.20 -32.95 -6.95
CA ASP A 408 -7.08 -33.02 -5.49
C ASP A 408 -7.85 -31.85 -4.84
N VAL A 409 -9.02 -32.15 -4.28
CA VAL A 409 -9.88 -31.19 -3.57
C VAL A 409 -9.18 -30.55 -2.36
N ASN A 410 -8.17 -31.23 -1.81
CA ASN A 410 -7.39 -30.79 -0.67
C ASN A 410 -6.09 -30.09 -1.07
N TYR A 411 -5.92 -29.80 -2.36
CA TYR A 411 -4.80 -29.05 -2.85
C TYR A 411 -4.68 -27.69 -2.14
N SER A 412 -3.45 -27.36 -1.79
CA SER A 412 -3.05 -26.03 -1.40
C SER A 412 -1.74 -25.72 -2.08
N LYS A 413 -1.64 -24.56 -2.71
CA LYS A 413 -0.42 -24.15 -3.41
C LYS A 413 0.73 -23.97 -2.42
N ALA A 414 1.91 -24.49 -2.77
CA ALA A 414 3.13 -24.25 -1.99
C ALA A 414 3.37 -22.74 -1.86
N GLY A 415 3.78 -22.29 -0.67
CA GLY A 415 3.94 -20.86 -0.36
C GLY A 415 2.64 -20.12 0.01
N GLU A 416 1.44 -20.66 -0.24
CA GLU A 416 0.17 -20.02 0.11
C GLU A 416 -0.36 -20.41 1.49
N LYS A 417 0.55 -20.66 2.44
CA LYS A 417 0.23 -20.87 3.86
C LYS A 417 -0.82 -21.98 4.09
N GLY A 418 -0.86 -22.99 3.21
CA GLY A 418 -1.80 -24.11 3.29
C GLY A 418 -3.27 -23.76 3.05
N ARG A 419 -3.56 -22.66 2.33
CA ARG A 419 -4.94 -22.26 2.02
C ARG A 419 -5.53 -23.19 0.95
N THR A 420 -6.49 -24.00 1.33
CA THR A 420 -7.26 -24.87 0.42
C THR A 420 -8.42 -24.11 -0.24
N ALA A 421 -9.01 -24.69 -1.28
CA ALA A 421 -10.25 -24.20 -1.88
C ALA A 421 -11.37 -24.02 -0.83
N LEU A 422 -11.51 -25.00 0.08
CA LEU A 422 -12.51 -24.96 1.15
C LEU A 422 -12.26 -23.81 2.13
N TYR A 423 -10.99 -23.58 2.51
CA TYR A 423 -10.64 -22.45 3.38
C TYR A 423 -10.99 -21.11 2.74
N LYS A 424 -10.65 -20.93 1.45
CA LYS A 424 -10.92 -19.68 0.71
C LYS A 424 -12.41 -19.42 0.57
N ALA A 425 -13.17 -20.44 0.18
CA ALA A 425 -14.64 -20.37 0.08
C ALA A 425 -15.26 -20.01 1.44
N ALA A 426 -14.79 -20.63 2.53
CA ALA A 426 -15.28 -20.37 3.87
C ALA A 426 -14.95 -18.95 4.35
N TRP A 427 -13.76 -18.43 4.06
CA TRP A 427 -13.37 -17.05 4.38
C TRP A 427 -14.17 -16.00 3.60
N LYS A 428 -14.63 -16.33 2.38
CA LYS A 428 -15.39 -15.43 1.51
C LYS A 428 -16.92 -15.61 1.61
N GLY A 429 -17.39 -16.55 2.44
CA GLY A 429 -18.83 -16.79 2.62
C GLY A 429 -19.51 -17.42 1.40
N ARG A 430 -18.80 -18.25 0.62
CA ARG A 430 -19.33 -18.86 -0.61
C ARG A 430 -20.03 -20.19 -0.30
N LEU A 431 -21.27 -20.15 0.19
CA LEU A 431 -22.03 -21.33 0.63
C LEU A 431 -22.08 -22.45 -0.42
N ASP A 432 -22.50 -22.14 -1.65
CA ASP A 432 -22.68 -23.15 -2.71
C ASP A 432 -21.37 -23.86 -3.07
N VAL A 433 -20.26 -23.10 -3.06
CA VAL A 433 -18.91 -23.64 -3.28
C VAL A 433 -18.49 -24.51 -2.10
N VAL A 434 -18.73 -24.07 -0.86
CA VAL A 434 -18.45 -24.88 0.34
C VAL A 434 -19.19 -26.20 0.26
N GLN A 435 -20.48 -26.19 -0.07
CA GLN A 435 -21.28 -27.41 -0.23
C GLN A 435 -20.73 -28.33 -1.32
N ALA A 436 -20.33 -27.78 -2.48
CA ALA A 436 -19.73 -28.54 -3.57
C ALA A 436 -18.40 -29.21 -3.16
N LEU A 437 -17.52 -28.46 -2.47
CA LEU A 437 -16.23 -28.97 -2.00
C LEU A 437 -16.39 -30.03 -0.89
N VAL A 438 -17.34 -29.83 0.03
CA VAL A 438 -17.70 -30.81 1.06
C VAL A 438 -18.21 -32.09 0.42
N ALA A 439 -19.11 -32.00 -0.56
CA ALA A 439 -19.65 -33.15 -1.29
C ALA A 439 -18.55 -33.92 -2.04
N ALA A 440 -17.49 -33.22 -2.48
CA ALA A 440 -16.33 -33.82 -3.13
C ALA A 440 -15.24 -34.33 -2.17
N GLY A 441 -15.50 -34.35 -0.85
CA GLY A 441 -14.58 -34.95 0.13
C GLY A 441 -13.44 -34.03 0.58
N ALA A 442 -13.64 -32.71 0.55
CA ALA A 442 -12.70 -31.78 1.16
C ALA A 442 -12.49 -32.08 2.66
N ASP A 443 -11.23 -32.07 3.10
CA ASP A 443 -10.82 -32.17 4.50
C ASP A 443 -11.21 -30.87 5.22
N LEU A 444 -12.30 -30.98 5.99
CA LEU A 444 -12.89 -29.89 6.76
C LEU A 444 -11.95 -29.31 7.82
N ASN A 445 -10.93 -30.08 8.20
CA ASN A 445 -10.01 -29.77 9.29
C ASN A 445 -8.60 -29.44 8.78
N LYS A 446 -8.38 -29.41 7.45
CA LYS A 446 -7.11 -28.99 6.85
C LYS A 446 -6.82 -27.54 7.19
N ALA A 447 -5.93 -27.36 8.14
CA ALA A 447 -5.58 -26.06 8.69
C ALA A 447 -4.48 -25.37 7.86
N ARG A 448 -4.52 -24.04 7.84
CA ARG A 448 -3.40 -23.24 7.32
C ARG A 448 -2.10 -23.57 8.04
N THR A 449 -1.00 -23.61 7.29
CA THR A 449 0.32 -23.97 7.83
C THR A 449 0.93 -22.89 8.72
N ASP A 450 0.58 -21.61 8.53
CA ASP A 450 1.15 -20.49 9.28
C ASP A 450 0.54 -20.35 10.68
N VAL A 451 -0.78 -20.25 10.77
CA VAL A 451 -1.50 -19.98 12.03
C VAL A 451 -2.31 -21.17 12.54
N GLY A 452 -2.51 -22.23 11.75
CA GLY A 452 -3.34 -23.36 12.14
C GLY A 452 -4.85 -23.07 12.06
N ALA A 453 -5.28 -22.09 11.26
CA ALA A 453 -6.70 -21.77 11.11
C ALA A 453 -7.39 -22.73 10.13
N THR A 454 -8.51 -23.32 10.54
CA THR A 454 -9.38 -24.19 9.74
C THR A 454 -10.39 -23.39 8.90
N PRO A 455 -11.06 -24.02 7.91
CA PRO A 455 -12.21 -23.42 7.22
C PRO A 455 -13.32 -22.95 8.18
N LEU A 456 -13.64 -23.74 9.21
CA LEU A 456 -14.63 -23.35 10.22
C LEU A 456 -14.19 -22.11 11.02
N TYR A 457 -12.90 -22.03 11.38
CA TYR A 457 -12.35 -20.84 12.02
C TYR A 457 -12.48 -19.60 11.11
N ALA A 458 -12.20 -19.74 9.81
CA ALA A 458 -12.32 -18.66 8.84
C ALA A 458 -13.75 -18.13 8.71
N ALA A 459 -14.72 -19.02 8.55
CA ALA A 459 -16.14 -18.65 8.49
C ALA A 459 -16.61 -17.99 9.79
N ALA A 460 -16.22 -18.53 10.94
CA ALA A 460 -16.56 -17.99 12.25
C ALA A 460 -15.96 -16.59 12.49
N ALA A 461 -14.71 -16.36 12.06
CA ALA A 461 -14.06 -15.05 12.16
C ALA A 461 -14.72 -13.97 11.29
N LYS A 462 -15.36 -14.37 10.19
CA LYS A 462 -16.03 -13.47 9.24
C LYS A 462 -17.54 -13.36 9.43
N GLY A 463 -18.12 -14.14 10.33
CA GLY A 463 -19.54 -14.06 10.65
C GLY A 463 -20.45 -14.74 9.62
N HIS A 464 -19.92 -15.62 8.77
CA HIS A 464 -20.71 -16.31 7.73
C HIS A 464 -21.49 -17.49 8.35
N LEU A 465 -22.66 -17.20 8.92
CA LEU A 465 -23.50 -18.14 9.65
C LEU A 465 -23.90 -19.37 8.82
N ASP A 466 -24.32 -19.15 7.59
CA ASP A 466 -24.72 -20.18 6.63
C ASP A 466 -23.59 -21.17 6.33
N VAL A 467 -22.37 -20.67 6.11
CA VAL A 467 -21.18 -21.50 5.93
C VAL A 467 -20.81 -22.23 7.22
N VAL A 468 -20.92 -21.58 8.38
CA VAL A 468 -20.69 -22.23 9.68
C VAL A 468 -21.66 -23.40 9.86
N GLN A 469 -22.95 -23.20 9.59
CA GLN A 469 -23.97 -24.26 9.68
C GLN A 469 -23.69 -25.40 8.70
N ALA A 470 -23.27 -25.10 7.46
CA ALA A 470 -22.88 -26.12 6.49
C ALA A 470 -21.69 -26.97 6.97
N LEU A 471 -20.63 -26.33 7.48
CA LEU A 471 -19.44 -27.03 7.99
C LEU A 471 -19.71 -27.82 9.28
N VAL A 472 -20.57 -27.30 10.16
CA VAL A 472 -21.06 -28.01 11.37
C VAL A 472 -21.85 -29.25 10.96
N THR A 473 -22.76 -29.12 9.99
CA THR A 473 -23.57 -30.24 9.46
C THR A 473 -22.67 -31.30 8.83
N ALA A 474 -21.61 -30.87 8.15
CA ALA A 474 -20.58 -31.74 7.59
C ALA A 474 -19.64 -32.37 8.65
N LYS A 475 -19.84 -32.09 9.94
CA LYS A 475 -19.06 -32.60 11.08
C LYS A 475 -17.60 -32.12 11.12
N ALA A 476 -17.33 -30.86 10.75
CA ALA A 476 -16.05 -30.23 11.02
C ALA A 476 -15.71 -30.22 12.52
N ASP A 477 -14.43 -30.31 12.89
CA ASP A 477 -14.01 -30.26 14.29
C ASP A 477 -14.18 -28.83 14.85
N LEU A 478 -15.22 -28.66 15.66
CA LEU A 478 -15.61 -27.39 16.28
C LEU A 478 -14.53 -26.83 17.22
N ASN A 479 -13.63 -27.69 17.70
CA ASN A 479 -12.65 -27.40 18.73
C ASN A 479 -11.22 -27.41 18.20
N LYS A 480 -11.01 -27.57 16.88
CA LYS A 480 -9.70 -27.46 16.26
C LYS A 480 -9.20 -26.03 16.40
N ALA A 481 -8.18 -25.85 17.22
CA ALA A 481 -7.64 -24.55 17.57
C ALA A 481 -6.46 -24.17 16.68
N THR A 482 -6.23 -22.86 16.54
CA THR A 482 -5.00 -22.31 15.95
C THR A 482 -3.77 -22.67 16.79
N LYS A 483 -2.57 -22.39 16.28
CA LYS A 483 -1.31 -22.59 17.02
C LYS A 483 -1.25 -21.84 18.37
N LYS A 484 -2.06 -20.78 18.55
CA LYS A 484 -2.21 -20.03 19.82
C LYS A 484 -3.43 -20.47 20.65
N GLY A 485 -4.03 -21.61 20.34
CA GLY A 485 -5.18 -22.15 21.05
C GLY A 485 -6.51 -21.42 20.77
N SER A 486 -6.59 -20.54 19.77
CA SER A 486 -7.84 -19.84 19.42
C SER A 486 -8.79 -20.78 18.67
N THR A 487 -9.98 -21.02 19.20
CA THR A 487 -11.03 -21.85 18.57
C THR A 487 -11.98 -21.02 17.69
N PRO A 488 -12.77 -21.65 16.80
CA PRO A 488 -13.85 -20.98 16.06
C PRO A 488 -14.82 -20.21 16.98
N LEU A 489 -15.19 -20.79 18.12
CA LEU A 489 -16.06 -20.13 19.10
C LEU A 489 -15.40 -18.89 19.71
N LEU A 490 -14.11 -18.97 20.04
CA LEU A 490 -13.36 -17.86 20.63
C LEU A 490 -13.24 -16.69 19.65
N ILE A 491 -12.93 -16.94 18.37
CA ILE A 491 -12.81 -15.87 17.39
C ILE A 491 -14.18 -15.24 17.04
N ALA A 492 -15.26 -16.03 17.02
CA ALA A 492 -16.61 -15.50 16.86
C ALA A 492 -17.01 -14.60 18.04
N ALA A 493 -16.67 -15.01 19.27
CA ALA A 493 -16.89 -14.21 20.47
C ALA A 493 -16.08 -12.90 20.46
N PHE A 494 -14.81 -12.95 20.06
CA PHE A 494 -13.95 -11.77 19.89
C PHE A 494 -14.50 -10.78 18.85
N LYS A 495 -15.01 -11.29 17.74
CA LYS A 495 -15.51 -10.47 16.62
C LYS A 495 -16.95 -10.00 16.77
N GLY A 496 -17.66 -10.41 17.82
CA GLY A 496 -19.03 -9.96 18.09
C GLY A 496 -20.11 -10.69 17.29
N HIS A 497 -19.82 -11.85 16.69
CA HIS A 497 -20.76 -12.56 15.81
C HIS A 497 -21.73 -13.45 16.58
N LEU A 498 -22.77 -12.86 17.17
CA LEU A 498 -23.73 -13.54 18.07
C LEU A 498 -24.36 -14.79 17.45
N ASP A 499 -24.83 -14.73 16.20
CA ASP A 499 -25.54 -15.85 15.59
C ASP A 499 -24.62 -17.04 15.32
N VAL A 500 -23.37 -16.77 14.95
CA VAL A 500 -22.32 -17.79 14.84
C VAL A 500 -22.02 -18.42 16.21
N VAL A 501 -21.93 -17.60 17.27
CA VAL A 501 -21.76 -18.11 18.64
C VAL A 501 -22.90 -19.05 19.01
N LYS A 502 -24.15 -18.63 18.79
CA LYS A 502 -25.33 -19.47 19.07
C LYS A 502 -25.32 -20.77 18.27
N ALA A 503 -24.92 -20.73 17.00
CA ALA A 503 -24.80 -21.93 16.16
C ALA A 503 -23.74 -22.90 16.70
N LEU A 504 -22.54 -22.42 17.05
CA LEU A 504 -21.46 -23.24 17.60
C LEU A 504 -21.79 -23.79 19.01
N VAL A 505 -22.47 -23.01 19.83
CA VAL A 505 -23.00 -23.44 21.14
C VAL A 505 -24.02 -24.57 20.96
N THR A 506 -24.97 -24.40 20.04
CA THR A 506 -26.00 -25.42 19.73
C THR A 506 -25.34 -26.70 19.21
N ALA A 507 -24.26 -26.56 18.43
CA ALA A 507 -23.45 -27.66 17.94
C ALA A 507 -22.54 -28.31 19.02
N LYS A 508 -22.61 -27.86 20.29
CA LYS A 508 -21.83 -28.35 21.43
C LYS A 508 -20.32 -28.16 21.28
N ALA A 509 -19.88 -27.03 20.73
CA ALA A 509 -18.48 -26.61 20.82
C ALA A 509 -18.04 -26.46 22.29
N ASP A 510 -16.76 -26.70 22.59
CA ASP A 510 -16.22 -26.54 23.94
C ASP A 510 -16.16 -25.06 24.31
N LEU A 511 -17.07 -24.65 25.18
CA LEU A 511 -17.24 -23.26 25.64
C LEU A 511 -16.07 -22.76 26.47
N ASN A 512 -15.25 -23.68 27.00
CA ASN A 512 -14.20 -23.39 27.98
C ASN A 512 -12.80 -23.64 27.42
N LYS A 513 -12.66 -23.98 26.13
CA LYS A 513 -11.36 -24.13 25.48
C LYS A 513 -10.67 -22.78 25.37
N ALA A 514 -9.58 -22.63 26.11
CA ALA A 514 -8.86 -21.38 26.25
C ALA A 514 -7.68 -21.27 25.27
N ARG A 515 -7.27 -20.03 24.98
CA ARG A 515 -6.00 -19.76 24.29
C ARG A 515 -4.83 -20.30 25.10
N THR A 516 -3.81 -20.81 24.41
CA THR A 516 -2.61 -21.36 25.05
C THR A 516 -1.67 -20.28 25.58
N ASP A 517 -1.65 -19.10 24.96
CA ASP A 517 -0.74 -18.00 25.31
C ASP A 517 -1.21 -17.16 26.50
N THR A 518 -2.53 -17.09 26.71
CA THR A 518 -3.13 -16.16 27.69
C THR A 518 -4.12 -16.82 28.63
N GLY A 519 -4.54 -18.07 28.36
CA GLY A 519 -5.62 -18.71 29.10
C GLY A 519 -7.00 -18.07 28.87
N SER A 520 -7.15 -17.17 27.90
CA SER A 520 -8.43 -16.49 27.66
C SER A 520 -9.48 -17.45 27.10
N THR A 521 -10.65 -17.51 27.71
CA THR A 521 -11.83 -18.27 27.24
C THR A 521 -12.69 -17.42 26.28
N PRO A 522 -13.58 -18.04 25.49
CA PRO A 522 -14.58 -17.30 24.70
C PRO A 522 -15.39 -16.32 25.56
N LEU A 523 -15.79 -16.71 26.77
CA LEU A 523 -16.54 -15.87 27.70
C LEU A 523 -15.71 -14.68 28.19
N TYR A 524 -14.44 -14.90 28.56
CA TYR A 524 -13.54 -13.82 28.98
C TYR A 524 -13.40 -12.76 27.87
N ILE A 525 -13.14 -13.22 26.65
CA ILE A 525 -12.95 -12.32 25.51
C ILE A 525 -14.24 -11.56 25.17
N ALA A 526 -15.41 -12.22 25.18
CA ALA A 526 -16.67 -11.52 24.97
C ALA A 526 -16.92 -10.42 26.02
N ALA A 527 -16.58 -10.69 27.29
CA ALA A 527 -16.69 -9.71 28.36
C ALA A 527 -15.68 -8.56 28.19
N GLN A 528 -14.45 -8.86 27.79
CA GLN A 528 -13.39 -7.87 27.54
C GLN A 528 -13.77 -6.90 26.41
N GLU A 529 -14.31 -7.43 25.31
CA GLU A 529 -14.72 -6.63 24.15
C GLU A 529 -16.09 -5.95 24.33
N GLY A 530 -16.80 -6.20 25.43
CA GLY A 530 -18.08 -5.58 25.74
C GLY A 530 -19.28 -6.17 25.00
N HIS A 531 -19.16 -7.38 24.44
CA HIS A 531 -20.24 -8.05 23.69
C HIS A 531 -21.26 -8.72 24.64
N LEU A 532 -22.07 -7.91 25.31
CA LEU A 532 -23.00 -8.34 26.38
C LEU A 532 -23.99 -9.43 25.93
N ASN A 533 -24.47 -9.36 24.69
CA ASN A 533 -25.36 -10.36 24.10
C ASN A 533 -24.68 -11.75 23.95
N ILE A 534 -23.39 -11.78 23.63
CA ILE A 534 -22.58 -13.00 23.55
C ILE A 534 -22.25 -13.52 24.96
N VAL A 535 -21.92 -12.63 25.90
CA VAL A 535 -21.75 -13.00 27.32
C VAL A 535 -23.01 -13.70 27.81
N GLN A 536 -24.18 -13.10 27.59
CA GLN A 536 -25.46 -13.70 27.99
C GLN A 536 -25.68 -15.07 27.33
N ALA A 537 -25.39 -15.21 26.04
CA ALA A 537 -25.54 -16.47 25.32
C ALA A 537 -24.62 -17.57 25.90
N LEU A 538 -23.35 -17.26 26.17
CA LEU A 538 -22.37 -18.20 26.72
C LEU A 538 -22.68 -18.58 28.18
N VAL A 539 -23.11 -17.63 29.02
CA VAL A 539 -23.54 -17.91 30.40
C VAL A 539 -24.80 -18.77 30.40
N THR A 540 -25.77 -18.47 29.54
CA THR A 540 -26.99 -19.29 29.39
C THR A 540 -26.64 -20.72 28.97
N ALA A 541 -25.60 -20.88 28.14
CA ALA A 541 -25.07 -22.17 27.73
C ALA A 541 -24.16 -22.85 28.78
N ARG A 542 -24.07 -22.30 30.00
CA ARG A 542 -23.26 -22.80 31.11
C ARG A 542 -21.75 -22.82 30.85
N ALA A 543 -21.23 -21.83 30.11
CA ALA A 543 -19.79 -21.57 30.09
C ALA A 543 -19.28 -21.26 31.51
N ASP A 544 -18.06 -21.68 31.83
CA ASP A 544 -17.47 -21.51 33.16
C ASP A 544 -17.09 -20.04 33.39
N VAL A 545 -17.93 -19.35 34.17
CA VAL A 545 -17.76 -17.93 34.53
C VAL A 545 -16.56 -17.67 35.45
N ASN A 546 -16.01 -18.71 36.07
CA ASN A 546 -14.91 -18.63 37.01
C ASN A 546 -13.57 -19.08 36.40
N LYS A 547 -13.55 -19.58 35.15
CA LYS A 547 -12.31 -19.98 34.50
C LYS A 547 -11.41 -18.77 34.27
N ALA A 548 -10.31 -18.74 35.02
CA ALA A 548 -9.34 -17.66 35.00
C ALA A 548 -8.36 -17.77 33.82
N ARG A 549 -7.86 -16.61 33.37
CA ARG A 549 -6.67 -16.50 32.52
C ARG A 549 -5.41 -16.94 33.25
N THR A 550 -4.29 -17.01 32.51
CA THR A 550 -2.97 -17.27 33.09
C THR A 550 -2.54 -16.22 34.12
N ASP A 551 -3.05 -15.00 34.04
CA ASP A 551 -2.82 -13.91 35.01
C ASP A 551 -3.81 -13.89 36.19
N GLY A 552 -4.67 -14.91 36.31
CA GLY A 552 -5.63 -15.06 37.40
C GLY A 552 -6.91 -14.23 37.23
N ASN A 553 -7.06 -13.42 36.19
CA ASN A 553 -8.29 -12.66 35.96
C ASN A 553 -9.42 -13.55 35.44
N THR A 554 -10.63 -13.35 35.98
CA THR A 554 -11.86 -14.04 35.55
C THR A 554 -12.75 -13.12 34.72
N PRO A 555 -13.66 -13.66 33.88
CA PRO A 555 -14.64 -12.87 33.14
C PRO A 555 -15.48 -11.95 34.04
N LEU A 556 -15.85 -12.40 35.24
CA LEU A 556 -16.64 -11.63 36.22
C LEU A 556 -15.90 -10.40 36.76
N ARG A 557 -14.56 -10.45 36.85
CA ARG A 557 -13.76 -9.33 37.36
C ARG A 557 -13.69 -8.14 36.39
N LEU A 558 -13.94 -8.37 35.09
CA LEU A 558 -13.90 -7.33 34.05
C LEU A 558 -15.10 -6.37 34.07
N GLN A 559 -16.29 -6.78 34.55
CA GLN A 559 -17.46 -5.90 34.64
C GLN A 559 -17.25 -4.68 35.56
N GLN A 560 -16.22 -4.70 36.40
CA GLN A 560 -15.89 -3.58 37.31
C GLN A 560 -14.91 -2.57 36.71
N VAL A 561 -14.29 -2.83 35.55
CA VAL A 561 -13.08 -2.09 35.10
C VAL A 561 -13.26 -1.30 33.78
N THR A 562 -14.34 -1.50 33.02
CA THR A 562 -14.55 -0.77 31.75
C THR A 562 -15.36 0.53 31.95
N LYS A 563 -14.74 1.58 32.48
CA LYS A 563 -15.21 2.98 32.34
C LYS A 563 -14.27 3.75 31.40
N LYS A 564 -14.72 4.05 30.18
CA LYS A 564 -14.09 5.03 29.27
C LYS A 564 -14.78 6.40 29.49
N LYS A 565 -14.01 7.45 29.74
CA LYS A 565 -14.49 8.81 30.04
C LYS A 565 -14.97 9.49 28.73
N ILE A 566 -16.23 9.88 28.66
CA ILE A 566 -16.76 10.81 27.64
C ILE A 566 -17.43 11.96 28.41
N GLY A 567 -16.85 13.16 28.35
CA GLY A 567 -17.47 14.39 28.88
C GLY A 567 -17.36 14.66 30.39
N SER A 568 -18.02 15.75 30.81
CA SER A 568 -17.94 16.40 32.13
C SER A 568 -19.24 16.29 32.94
N SER A 569 -19.58 15.09 33.43
CA SER A 569 -20.61 14.92 34.47
C SER A 569 -20.17 13.86 35.50
N PRO A 570 -20.57 13.98 36.79
CA PRO A 570 -20.13 13.05 37.84
C PRO A 570 -20.91 11.73 37.79
N TRP A 571 -20.20 10.63 38.09
CA TRP A 571 -20.70 9.25 38.02
C TRP A 571 -21.83 8.97 39.03
N GLN A 572 -22.91 8.34 38.58
CA GLN A 572 -23.82 7.61 39.47
C GLN A 572 -23.60 6.09 39.30
N PHE A 573 -23.55 5.39 40.43
CA PHE A 573 -23.41 3.94 40.51
C PHE A 573 -24.80 3.29 40.50
N VAL A 574 -24.96 2.22 39.72
CA VAL A 574 -25.97 1.20 40.02
C VAL A 574 -25.19 -0.09 40.28
N ARG A 575 -25.17 -0.50 41.55
CA ARG A 575 -24.78 -1.86 41.96
C ARG A 575 -25.95 -2.81 41.65
N PRO A 576 -25.70 -4.11 41.43
CA PRO A 576 -26.68 -5.07 40.92
C PRO A 576 -27.97 -5.11 41.72
#